data_AF-A0AAX4PMI9-F1
#
_entry.id   AF-A0AAX4PMI9-F1
#
_cell.length_a   1.000
_cell.length_b   1.000
_cell.length_c   1.000
_cell.angle_alpha   90.00
_cell.angle_beta   90.00
_cell.angle_gamma   90.00
#
_symmetry.space_group_name_H-M   'P 1'
#
loop_
_entity.id
_entity.type
_entity.pdbx_description
1 polymer ?
#
loop_
_entity_poly.entity_id
_entity_poly.type
_entity_poly.pdbx_seq_one_letter_code
_entity_poly.pdbx_strand_id
1 'polypeptide(L)'
;MDTDKFTVADDSGNTGIAGTLDVTGATTVTGATVLNGGLAMDTDKFTVADDSGNTAIAGTLTTTGATVLNGGLAMDTDKFTVADGSGNTAIAGTLDVTGATTVTGATVLNGGLAMDTDKFTVADDSGNTAIAGTLDVTGATTVTGATVLNGGLAMDTDKFTVADGSGNTAIAGTLTTTGATVLNGGLAMDTDKFTVADGSGNTALLVLDNYYWCHCFEWWFGHGHGQVYRG
;
A
#
# COMPACT_ATOMS: atom_id res chain seq x y z
N MET A 1 -0.87 -87.63 -4.91
CA MET A 1 -2.33 -87.46 -5.01
C MET A 1 -2.53 -86.13 -5.70
N ASP A 2 -3.12 -86.13 -6.88
CA ASP A 2 -3.50 -84.90 -7.57
C ASP A 2 -4.73 -84.37 -6.84
N THR A 3 -4.58 -83.32 -6.04
CA THR A 3 -5.74 -82.61 -5.48
C THR A 3 -6.44 -81.91 -6.63
N ASP A 4 -7.76 -82.09 -6.77
CA ASP A 4 -8.54 -81.54 -7.88
C ASP A 4 -8.26 -80.04 -8.05
N LYS A 5 -7.60 -79.67 -9.17
CA LYS A 5 -7.19 -78.28 -9.45
C LYS A 5 -8.32 -77.40 -9.99
N PHE A 6 -9.43 -78.03 -10.37
CA PHE A 6 -10.69 -77.41 -10.82
C PHE A 6 -11.86 -78.19 -10.22
N THR A 7 -12.74 -77.51 -9.49
CA THR A 7 -13.93 -78.13 -8.86
C THR A 7 -15.17 -77.30 -9.13
N VAL A 8 -16.32 -77.93 -9.40
CA VAL A 8 -17.62 -77.26 -9.47
C VAL A 8 -18.54 -77.90 -8.44
N ALA A 9 -19.03 -77.12 -7.48
CA ALA A 9 -20.03 -77.58 -6.50
C ALA A 9 -21.38 -77.72 -7.18
N ASP A 10 -22.02 -78.88 -7.05
CA ASP A 10 -23.32 -79.20 -7.63
C ASP A 10 -24.45 -78.36 -7.02
N ASP A 11 -24.45 -78.20 -5.70
CA ASP A 11 -25.52 -77.48 -4.98
C ASP A 11 -25.47 -75.96 -5.17
N SER A 12 -24.29 -75.39 -5.41
CA SER A 12 -24.11 -73.92 -5.46
C SER A 12 -23.58 -73.40 -6.80
N GLY A 13 -23.07 -74.26 -7.68
CA GLY A 13 -22.38 -73.88 -8.90
C GLY A 13 -21.01 -73.21 -8.68
N ASN A 14 -20.49 -73.20 -7.45
CA ASN A 14 -19.23 -72.53 -7.12
C ASN A 14 -18.08 -73.24 -7.84
N THR A 15 -17.28 -72.46 -8.57
CA THR A 15 -16.08 -72.98 -9.23
C THR A 15 -14.84 -72.66 -8.39
N GLY A 16 -14.05 -73.66 -8.06
CA GLY A 16 -12.74 -73.54 -7.43
C GLY A 16 -11.63 -73.79 -8.46
N ILE A 17 -10.64 -72.89 -8.54
CA ILE A 17 -9.47 -73.01 -9.40
C ILE A 17 -8.24 -72.80 -8.53
N ALA A 18 -7.44 -73.84 -8.32
CA ALA A 18 -6.25 -73.74 -7.46
C ALA A 18 -5.05 -73.06 -8.14
N GLY A 19 -5.09 -72.96 -9.48
CA GLY A 19 -4.08 -72.28 -10.30
C GLY A 19 -4.56 -70.96 -10.89
N THR A 20 -3.84 -70.47 -11.90
CA THR A 20 -4.22 -69.27 -12.66
C THR A 20 -5.37 -69.58 -13.62
N LEU A 21 -6.36 -68.69 -13.66
CA LEU A 21 -7.38 -68.67 -14.70
C LEU A 21 -6.92 -67.72 -15.82
N ASP A 22 -6.66 -68.27 -17.02
CA ASP A 22 -6.39 -67.48 -18.22
C ASP A 22 -7.68 -67.38 -19.06
N VAL A 23 -8.05 -66.15 -19.46
CA VAL A 23 -9.25 -65.87 -20.26
C VAL A 23 -8.86 -64.97 -21.42
N THR A 24 -8.92 -65.51 -22.64
CA THR A 24 -8.59 -64.77 -23.87
C THR A 24 -9.75 -63.92 -24.40
N GLY A 25 -10.97 -64.20 -23.96
CA GLY A 25 -12.18 -63.48 -24.35
C GLY A 25 -12.60 -62.40 -23.35
N ALA A 26 -13.71 -61.72 -23.66
CA ALA A 26 -14.35 -60.80 -22.73
C ALA A 26 -14.91 -61.57 -21.52
N THR A 27 -14.69 -61.03 -20.31
CA THR A 27 -15.29 -61.52 -19.08
C THR A 27 -16.34 -60.50 -18.61
N THR A 28 -17.55 -60.97 -18.27
CA THR A 28 -18.58 -60.13 -17.65
C THR A 28 -18.85 -60.64 -16.24
N VAL A 29 -18.67 -59.77 -15.24
CA VAL A 29 -19.01 -60.04 -13.84
C VAL A 29 -20.20 -59.16 -13.48
N THR A 30 -21.35 -59.77 -13.20
CA THR A 30 -22.59 -59.05 -12.87
C THR A 30 -22.72 -58.74 -11.39
N GLY A 31 -21.95 -59.41 -10.54
CA GLY A 31 -21.90 -59.22 -9.09
C GLY A 31 -20.71 -58.41 -8.62
N ALA A 32 -20.53 -58.32 -7.31
CA ALA A 32 -19.33 -57.75 -6.70
C ALA A 32 -18.13 -58.69 -6.91
N THR A 33 -16.97 -58.09 -7.18
CA THR A 33 -15.69 -58.80 -7.21
C THR A 33 -14.89 -58.46 -5.97
N VAL A 34 -14.35 -59.47 -5.31
CA VAL A 34 -13.40 -59.31 -4.19
C VAL A 34 -12.03 -59.77 -4.66
N LEU A 35 -11.04 -58.87 -4.66
CA LEU A 35 -9.68 -59.12 -5.14
C LEU A 35 -8.67 -58.93 -3.99
N ASN A 36 -8.46 -59.96 -3.17
CA ASN A 36 -7.54 -59.95 -2.01
C ASN A 36 -6.04 -59.95 -2.37
N GLY A 37 -5.69 -59.59 -3.61
CA GLY A 37 -4.32 -59.39 -4.07
C GLY A 37 -4.14 -58.05 -4.76
N GLY A 38 -5.14 -57.16 -4.63
CA GLY A 38 -5.24 -55.92 -5.37
C GLY A 38 -5.78 -56.10 -6.79
N LEU A 39 -5.83 -54.99 -7.52
CA LEU A 39 -6.21 -54.94 -8.93
C LEU A 39 -5.05 -54.34 -9.72
N ALA A 40 -4.65 -54.97 -10.82
CA ALA A 40 -3.68 -54.44 -11.77
C ALA A 40 -4.23 -54.59 -13.19
N MET A 41 -4.55 -53.47 -13.84
CA MET A 41 -5.00 -53.42 -15.22
C MET A 41 -3.88 -52.89 -16.10
N ASP A 42 -3.61 -53.62 -17.18
CA ASP A 42 -2.50 -53.35 -18.09
C ASP A 42 -1.17 -53.18 -17.32
N THR A 43 -0.86 -54.18 -16.48
CA THR A 43 0.33 -54.26 -15.61
C THR A 43 0.41 -53.17 -14.54
N ASP A 44 0.56 -51.91 -14.92
CA ASP A 44 0.86 -50.78 -14.04
C ASP A 44 0.04 -49.51 -14.35
N LYS A 45 -0.84 -49.53 -15.36
CA LYS A 45 -1.56 -48.32 -15.80
C LYS A 45 -2.69 -47.90 -14.87
N PHE A 46 -3.38 -48.88 -14.30
CA PHE A 46 -4.37 -48.67 -13.24
C PHE A 46 -4.21 -49.76 -12.20
N THR A 47 -3.80 -49.38 -10.99
CA THR A 47 -3.64 -50.32 -9.89
C THR A 47 -4.40 -49.87 -8.65
N VAL A 48 -4.90 -50.83 -7.87
CA VAL A 48 -5.46 -50.61 -6.53
C VAL A 48 -4.71 -51.52 -5.57
N ALA A 49 -4.04 -50.94 -4.58
CA ALA A 49 -3.30 -51.68 -3.57
C ALA A 49 -4.25 -52.36 -2.56
N ASP A 50 -4.05 -53.63 -2.27
CA ASP A 50 -4.89 -54.43 -1.38
C ASP A 50 -4.97 -53.85 0.04
N ASP A 51 -3.82 -53.53 0.63
CA ASP A 51 -3.74 -53.12 2.04
C ASP A 51 -4.24 -51.70 2.32
N SER A 52 -4.24 -50.81 1.32
CA SER A 52 -4.52 -49.38 1.51
C SER A 52 -5.69 -48.85 0.69
N GLY A 53 -6.09 -49.57 -0.37
CA GLY A 53 -7.04 -49.07 -1.35
C GLY A 53 -6.50 -47.91 -2.21
N ASN A 54 -5.21 -47.59 -2.11
CA ASN A 54 -4.60 -46.54 -2.90
C ASN A 54 -4.69 -46.88 -4.39
N THR A 55 -5.23 -45.95 -5.17
CA THR A 55 -5.32 -46.07 -6.62
C THR A 55 -4.17 -45.33 -7.28
N ALA A 56 -3.40 -46.00 -8.13
CA ALA A 56 -2.41 -45.36 -9.01
C ALA A 56 -2.93 -45.35 -10.44
N ILE A 57 -2.81 -44.20 -11.10
CA ILE A 57 -3.19 -43.99 -12.50
C ILE A 57 -1.96 -43.41 -13.20
N ALA A 58 -1.30 -44.20 -14.05
CA ALA A 58 -0.11 -43.75 -14.75
C ALA A 58 -0.42 -42.76 -15.89
N GLY A 59 -1.67 -42.77 -16.38
CA GLY A 59 -2.17 -41.85 -17.39
C GLY A 59 -2.91 -40.64 -16.81
N THR A 60 -3.75 -40.02 -17.62
CA THR A 60 -4.58 -38.88 -17.21
C THR A 60 -5.88 -39.35 -16.54
N LEU A 61 -6.20 -38.78 -15.39
CA LEU A 61 -7.53 -38.88 -14.78
C LEU A 61 -8.36 -37.64 -15.13
N THR A 62 -9.45 -37.82 -15.87
CA THR A 62 -10.43 -36.77 -16.16
C THR A 62 -11.69 -36.98 -15.33
N THR A 63 -12.02 -36.03 -14.45
CA THR A 63 -13.27 -36.02 -13.66
C THR A 63 -14.22 -34.96 -14.21
N THR A 64 -15.44 -35.36 -14.60
CA THR A 64 -16.45 -34.43 -15.14
C THR A 64 -17.35 -33.83 -14.05
N GLY A 65 -17.49 -34.51 -12.91
CA GLY A 65 -18.27 -34.05 -11.76
C GLY A 65 -17.42 -33.36 -10.70
N ALA A 66 -18.09 -32.90 -9.64
CA ALA A 66 -17.41 -32.38 -8.46
C ALA A 66 -16.63 -33.49 -7.75
N THR A 67 -15.39 -33.19 -7.37
CA THR A 67 -14.53 -34.08 -6.59
C THR A 67 -14.48 -33.58 -5.15
N VAL A 68 -14.70 -34.47 -4.19
CA VAL A 68 -14.54 -34.19 -2.76
C VAL A 68 -13.21 -34.78 -2.30
N LEU A 69 -12.32 -33.94 -1.77
CA LEU A 69 -10.97 -34.32 -1.34
C LEU A 69 -10.81 -34.07 0.17
N ASN A 70 -11.33 -34.98 1.01
CA ASN A 70 -11.32 -34.87 2.49
C ASN A 70 -9.91 -34.94 3.14
N GLY A 71 -8.85 -34.98 2.34
CA GLY A 71 -7.45 -34.85 2.79
C GLY A 71 -6.75 -33.61 2.22
N GLY A 72 -7.48 -32.78 1.47
CA GLY A 72 -6.95 -31.65 0.72
C GLY A 72 -6.44 -32.04 -0.68
N LEU A 73 -5.86 -31.06 -1.36
CA LEU A 73 -5.17 -31.23 -2.64
C LEU A 73 -3.69 -30.95 -2.44
N ALA A 74 -2.83 -31.82 -2.94
CA ALA A 74 -1.38 -31.62 -2.98
C ALA A 74 -0.87 -31.97 -4.38
N MET A 75 -0.35 -30.97 -5.09
CA MET A 75 0.25 -31.13 -6.41
C MET A 75 1.76 -30.93 -6.31
N ASP A 76 2.50 -31.86 -6.95
CA ASP A 76 3.96 -31.92 -6.87
C ASP A 76 4.46 -31.85 -5.41
N THR A 77 3.88 -32.71 -4.57
CA THR A 77 4.11 -32.80 -3.12
C THR A 77 3.67 -31.57 -2.31
N ASP A 78 4.27 -30.40 -2.57
CA ASP A 78 4.11 -29.18 -1.77
C ASP A 78 4.04 -27.88 -2.58
N LYS A 79 4.07 -27.94 -3.93
CA LYS A 79 4.16 -26.73 -4.77
C LYS A 79 2.83 -25.99 -4.91
N PHE A 80 1.73 -26.73 -4.93
CA PHE A 80 0.39 -26.17 -4.88
C PHE A 80 -0.46 -27.05 -3.96
N THR A 81 -0.87 -26.51 -2.82
CA THR A 81 -1.68 -27.23 -1.85
C THR A 81 -2.93 -26.47 -1.48
N VAL A 82 -4.04 -27.17 -1.29
CA VAL A 82 -5.28 -26.63 -0.70
C VAL A 82 -5.60 -27.45 0.54
N ALA A 83 -5.63 -26.80 1.71
CA ALA A 83 -5.95 -27.44 2.98
C ALA A 83 -7.46 -27.66 3.12
N ASP A 84 -7.89 -28.89 3.38
CA ASP A 84 -9.31 -29.26 3.48
C ASP A 84 -10.08 -28.46 4.56
N GLY A 85 -9.51 -28.36 5.77
CA GLY A 85 -10.20 -27.73 6.89
C GLY A 85 -10.31 -26.20 6.83
N SER A 86 -9.40 -25.51 6.15
CA SER A 86 -9.37 -24.04 6.10
C SER A 86 -9.60 -23.45 4.72
N GLY A 87 -9.46 -24.24 3.65
CA GLY A 87 -9.44 -23.75 2.27
C GLY A 87 -8.20 -22.93 1.92
N ASN A 88 -7.18 -22.89 2.79
CA ASN A 88 -5.97 -22.13 2.52
C ASN A 88 -5.20 -22.73 1.35
N THR A 89 -4.85 -21.88 0.38
CA THR A 89 -3.99 -22.25 -0.75
C THR A 89 -2.56 -21.82 -0.48
N ALA A 90 -1.61 -22.74 -0.62
CA ALA A 90 -0.18 -22.42 -0.65
C ALA A 90 0.35 -22.60 -2.08
N ILE A 91 1.10 -21.60 -2.55
CA ILE A 91 1.77 -21.61 -3.85
C ILE A 91 3.24 -21.34 -3.56
N ALA A 92 4.09 -22.34 -3.71
CA ALA A 92 5.52 -22.21 -3.40
C ALA A 92 6.30 -21.43 -4.47
N GLY A 93 5.71 -21.27 -5.67
CA GLY A 93 6.27 -20.51 -6.78
C GLY A 93 5.55 -19.18 -7.01
N THR A 94 5.76 -18.61 -8.19
CA THR A 94 5.08 -17.38 -8.64
C THR A 94 3.64 -17.68 -9.06
N LEU A 95 2.70 -16.88 -8.57
CA LEU A 95 1.33 -16.82 -9.10
C LEU A 95 1.27 -15.72 -10.16
N ASP A 96 1.16 -16.11 -11.43
CA ASP A 96 0.87 -15.18 -12.52
C ASP A 96 -0.65 -15.03 -12.70
N VAL A 97 -1.14 -13.80 -12.74
CA VAL A 97 -2.57 -13.49 -12.90
C VAL A 97 -2.75 -12.52 -14.06
N THR A 98 -3.30 -13.03 -15.17
CA THR A 98 -3.55 -12.24 -16.38
C THR A 98 -4.79 -11.35 -16.30
N GLY A 99 -5.71 -11.70 -15.40
CA GLY A 99 -6.96 -10.96 -15.17
C GLY A 99 -6.91 -10.03 -13.97
N ALA A 100 -8.03 -9.38 -13.69
CA ALA A 100 -8.19 -8.59 -12.48
C ALA A 100 -8.26 -9.50 -11.24
N THR A 101 -7.54 -9.12 -10.18
CA THR A 101 -7.65 -9.73 -8.86
C THR A 101 -8.40 -8.79 -7.92
N THR A 102 -9.44 -9.28 -7.24
CA THR A 102 -10.14 -8.53 -6.19
C THR A 102 -9.79 -9.12 -4.84
N VAL A 103 -9.26 -8.29 -3.93
CA VAL A 103 -9.01 -8.66 -2.54
C VAL A 103 -9.92 -7.81 -1.65
N THR A 104 -10.83 -8.46 -0.93
CA THR A 104 -11.79 -7.78 -0.04
C THR A 104 -11.25 -7.54 1.36
N GLY A 105 -10.22 -8.30 1.76
CA GLY A 105 -9.53 -8.18 3.03
C GLY A 105 -8.22 -7.39 2.93
N ALA A 106 -7.45 -7.41 4.02
CA ALA A 106 -6.10 -6.88 4.03
C ALA A 106 -5.14 -7.79 3.26
N THR A 107 -4.14 -7.17 2.62
CA THR A 107 -3.03 -7.88 1.97
C THR A 107 -1.74 -7.54 2.69
N VAL A 108 -0.90 -8.54 2.93
CA VAL A 108 0.46 -8.38 3.47
C VAL A 108 1.44 -8.78 2.37
N LEU A 109 2.35 -7.88 2.01
CA LEU A 109 3.33 -8.05 0.94
C LEU A 109 4.76 -7.87 1.48
N ASN A 110 5.38 -8.97 1.95
CA ASN A 110 6.73 -8.99 2.55
C ASN A 110 7.88 -8.86 1.53
N GLY A 111 7.60 -8.32 0.36
CA GLY A 111 8.59 -8.00 -0.68
C GLY A 111 8.35 -6.61 -1.26
N GLY A 112 7.49 -5.83 -0.62
CA GLY A 112 7.03 -4.53 -1.12
C GLY A 112 5.92 -4.66 -2.15
N LEU A 113 5.55 -3.49 -2.70
CA LEU A 113 4.57 -3.35 -3.76
C LEU A 113 5.22 -2.64 -4.94
N ALA A 114 5.03 -3.15 -6.15
CA ALA A 114 5.42 -2.49 -7.39
C ALA A 114 4.27 -2.58 -8.39
N MET A 115 3.69 -1.45 -8.73
CA MET A 115 2.61 -1.34 -9.71
C MET A 115 3.14 -0.70 -10.98
N ASP A 116 2.82 -1.32 -12.12
CA ASP A 116 3.34 -0.96 -13.44
C ASP A 116 4.88 -0.82 -13.42
N THR A 117 5.55 -1.85 -12.90
CA THR A 117 7.00 -1.95 -12.71
C THR A 117 7.57 -0.95 -11.69
N ASP A 118 7.44 0.35 -11.91
CA ASP A 118 8.10 1.41 -11.14
C ASP A 118 7.24 2.67 -10.93
N LYS A 119 5.98 2.70 -11.39
CA LYS A 119 5.16 3.92 -11.34
C LYS A 119 4.60 4.22 -9.96
N PHE A 120 4.27 3.19 -9.21
CA PHE A 120 3.90 3.28 -7.80
C PHE A 120 4.55 2.13 -7.05
N THR A 121 5.47 2.46 -6.15
CA THR A 121 6.18 1.45 -5.35
C THR A 121 6.09 1.77 -3.86
N VAL A 122 6.06 0.71 -3.05
CA VAL A 122 6.22 0.76 -1.59
C VAL A 122 7.34 -0.19 -1.22
N ALA A 123 8.42 0.34 -0.66
CA ALA A 123 9.55 -0.47 -0.22
C ALA A 123 9.23 -1.18 1.11
N ASP A 124 9.48 -2.50 1.17
CA ASP A 124 9.16 -3.35 2.33
C ASP A 124 9.82 -2.84 3.63
N ASP A 125 11.14 -2.66 3.59
CA ASP A 125 11.93 -2.35 4.80
C ASP A 125 11.66 -0.96 5.41
N SER A 126 11.24 0.00 4.59
CA SER A 126 11.14 1.42 5.00
C SER A 126 9.72 1.98 4.95
N GLY A 127 8.81 1.33 4.22
CA GLY A 127 7.49 1.88 3.89
C GLY A 127 7.56 3.10 2.95
N ASN A 128 8.73 3.45 2.41
CA ASN A 128 8.87 4.58 1.50
C ASN A 128 8.03 4.35 0.24
N THR A 129 7.21 5.35 -0.10
CA THR A 129 6.39 5.34 -1.30
C THR A 129 7.02 6.19 -2.38
N ALA A 130 7.18 5.64 -3.59
CA ALA A 130 7.55 6.41 -4.77
C ALA A 130 6.37 6.50 -5.73
N ILE A 131 6.07 7.71 -6.19
CA ILE A 131 5.06 8.01 -7.21
C ILE A 131 5.80 8.70 -8.34
N ALA A 132 5.98 8.01 -9.48
CA ALA A 132 6.72 8.58 -10.61
C ALA A 132 5.92 9.67 -11.36
N GLY A 133 4.59 9.69 -11.17
CA GLY A 133 3.69 10.70 -11.73
C GLY A 133 3.25 11.75 -10.72
N THR A 134 2.12 12.40 -11.00
CA THR A 134 1.50 13.38 -10.11
C THR A 134 0.61 12.67 -9.07
N LEU A 135 0.74 13.06 -7.80
CA LEU A 135 -0.22 12.71 -6.76
C LEU A 135 -1.29 13.80 -6.66
N ASP A 136 -2.51 13.49 -7.07
CA ASP A 136 -3.67 14.35 -6.83
C ASP A 136 -4.31 14.03 -5.48
N VAL A 137 -4.58 15.06 -4.68
CA VAL A 137 -5.20 14.92 -3.35
C VAL A 137 -6.37 15.88 -3.25
N THR A 138 -7.57 15.32 -3.28
CA THR A 138 -8.84 16.09 -3.22
C THR A 138 -9.25 16.44 -1.79
N GLY A 139 -8.75 15.69 -0.81
CA GLY A 139 -9.02 15.89 0.61
C GLY A 139 -7.99 16.75 1.32
N ALA A 140 -8.18 16.94 2.63
CA ALA A 140 -7.19 17.59 3.46
C ALA A 140 -5.97 16.69 3.70
N THR A 141 -4.77 17.25 3.61
CA THR A 141 -3.51 16.58 3.94
C THR A 141 -2.95 17.14 5.24
N THR A 142 -2.59 16.27 6.18
CA THR A 142 -1.87 16.65 7.41
C THR A 142 -0.44 16.13 7.32
N VAL A 143 0.54 17.02 7.48
CA VAL A 143 1.96 16.67 7.59
C VAL A 143 2.45 17.08 8.96
N THR A 144 2.90 16.12 9.77
CA THR A 144 3.37 16.37 11.15
C THR A 144 4.85 16.72 11.22
N GLY A 145 5.61 16.37 10.18
CA GLY A 145 7.04 16.67 10.05
C GLY A 145 7.33 17.84 9.13
N ALA A 146 8.62 18.07 8.87
CA ALA A 146 9.05 19.03 7.85
C ALA A 146 8.78 18.48 6.45
N THR A 147 8.40 19.37 5.54
CA THR A 147 8.26 19.06 4.11
C THR A 147 9.35 19.77 3.33
N VAL A 148 10.03 19.03 2.46
CA VAL A 148 11.00 19.59 1.50
C VAL A 148 10.35 19.60 0.12
N LEU A 149 10.27 20.78 -0.52
CA LEU A 149 9.64 20.97 -1.82
C LEU A 149 10.65 21.56 -2.81
N ASN A 150 11.34 20.71 -3.57
CA ASN A 150 12.38 21.12 -4.53
C ASN A 150 11.84 21.82 -5.80
N GLY A 151 10.55 22.15 -5.83
CA GLY A 151 9.90 22.92 -6.90
C GLY A 151 9.24 24.20 -6.38
N GLY A 152 9.43 24.52 -5.10
CA GLY A 152 8.76 25.61 -4.42
C GLY A 152 7.36 25.25 -3.93
N LEU A 153 6.68 26.24 -3.36
CA LEU A 153 5.30 26.14 -2.90
C LEU A 153 4.44 27.14 -3.68
N ALA A 154 3.29 26.71 -4.17
CA ALA A 154 2.29 27.57 -4.78
C ALA A 154 0.91 27.20 -4.24
N MET A 155 0.28 28.13 -3.53
CA MET A 155 -1.06 27.96 -2.98
C MET A 155 -2.04 28.83 -3.75
N ASP A 156 -3.15 28.21 -4.17
CA ASP A 156 -4.15 28.83 -5.04
C ASP A 156 -3.50 29.49 -6.27
N THR A 157 -2.66 28.70 -6.97
CA THR A 157 -1.86 29.09 -8.13
C THR A 157 -0.77 30.15 -7.85
N ASP A 158 -1.15 31.33 -7.38
CA ASP A 158 -0.27 32.50 -7.26
C ASP A 158 -0.53 33.36 -6.00
N LYS A 159 -1.49 32.99 -5.14
CA LYS A 159 -1.88 33.84 -3.99
C LYS A 159 -0.86 33.85 -2.87
N PHE A 160 -0.24 32.70 -2.64
CA PHE A 160 0.90 32.55 -1.74
C PHE A 160 1.91 31.61 -2.38
N THR A 161 3.10 32.13 -2.67
CA THR A 161 4.17 31.32 -3.26
C THR A 161 5.48 31.46 -2.48
N VAL A 162 6.28 30.39 -2.48
CA VAL A 162 7.66 30.38 -1.98
C VAL A 162 8.55 29.83 -3.08
N ALA A 163 9.50 30.64 -3.54
CA ALA A 163 10.45 30.23 -4.57
C ALA A 163 11.56 29.33 -3.99
N ASP A 164 11.78 28.16 -4.60
CA ASP A 164 12.76 27.17 -4.12
C ASP A 164 14.19 27.72 -4.03
N GLY A 165 14.66 28.41 -5.07
CA GLY A 165 16.04 28.88 -5.15
C GLY A 165 16.42 30.06 -4.24
N SER A 166 15.45 30.88 -3.81
CA SER A 166 15.72 32.08 -3.01
C SER A 166 15.02 32.11 -1.65
N GLY A 167 13.99 31.26 -1.45
CA GLY A 167 13.11 31.34 -0.29
C GLY A 167 12.19 32.57 -0.28
N ASN A 168 12.18 33.38 -1.35
CA ASN A 168 11.33 34.57 -1.41
C ASN A 168 9.86 34.17 -1.35
N THR A 169 9.11 34.85 -0.49
CA THR A 169 7.65 34.68 -0.37
C THR A 169 6.93 35.78 -1.13
N ALA A 170 5.96 35.44 -1.97
CA ALA A 170 5.04 36.40 -2.57
C ALA A 170 3.64 36.20 -1.99
N ILE A 171 3.00 37.31 -1.61
CA ILE A 171 1.63 37.35 -1.08
C ILE A 171 0.86 38.34 -1.95
N ALA A 172 -0.05 37.85 -2.79
CA ALA A 172 -0.79 38.71 -3.71
C ALA A 172 -1.82 39.61 -2.99
N GLY A 173 -2.24 39.20 -1.79
CA GLY A 173 -3.13 39.96 -0.91
C GLY A 173 -2.40 40.79 0.15
N THR A 174 -3.13 41.15 1.21
CA THR A 174 -2.57 41.85 2.37
C THR A 174 -1.99 40.87 3.38
N LEU A 175 -0.74 41.07 3.79
CA LEU A 175 -0.16 40.39 4.95
C LEU A 175 -0.59 41.10 6.24
N THR A 176 -1.43 40.45 7.04
CA THR A 176 -1.79 40.92 8.39
C THR A 176 -1.02 40.11 9.43
N THR A 177 -0.28 40.78 10.30
CA THR A 177 0.46 40.17 11.41
C THR A 177 -0.15 40.58 12.74
N THR A 178 -0.42 39.61 13.62
CA THR A 178 -0.97 39.87 14.97
C THR A 178 0.10 40.15 16.02
N GLY A 179 1.35 39.74 15.76
CA GLY A 179 2.50 39.93 16.64
C GLY A 179 3.53 40.92 16.08
N ALA A 180 4.58 41.19 16.87
CA ALA A 180 5.69 42.02 16.43
C ALA A 180 6.39 41.41 15.22
N THR A 181 6.64 42.23 14.19
CA THR A 181 7.42 41.85 13.02
C THR A 181 8.87 42.32 13.23
N VAL A 182 9.82 41.39 13.28
CA VAL A 182 11.26 41.71 13.41
C VAL A 182 11.91 41.58 12.04
N LEU A 183 12.55 42.65 11.57
CA LEU A 183 13.34 42.67 10.34
C LEU A 183 14.80 42.89 10.73
N ASN A 184 15.67 41.90 10.47
CA ASN A 184 17.11 41.99 10.75
C ASN A 184 17.88 42.85 9.72
N GLY A 185 17.20 43.31 8.68
CA GLY A 185 17.71 44.26 7.69
C GLY A 185 16.91 45.56 7.70
N GLY A 186 16.98 46.30 6.60
CA GLY A 186 16.14 47.49 6.40
C GLY A 186 14.73 47.12 5.94
N LEU A 187 13.77 48.01 6.20
CA LEU A 187 12.46 48.01 5.57
C LEU A 187 12.49 48.98 4.38
N ALA A 188 12.36 48.47 3.16
CA ALA A 188 12.13 49.29 1.98
C ALA A 188 10.63 49.40 1.72
N MET A 189 10.13 50.62 1.63
CA MET A 189 8.73 50.92 1.27
C MET A 189 8.73 51.90 0.11
N ASP A 190 7.66 51.87 -0.69
CA ASP A 190 7.39 52.94 -1.64
C ASP A 190 7.42 54.29 -0.93
N THR A 191 7.94 55.30 -1.63
CA THR A 191 7.92 56.70 -1.17
C THR A 191 6.50 57.07 -0.74
N ASP A 192 6.41 57.70 0.44
CA ASP A 192 5.18 58.21 1.06
C ASP A 192 4.19 57.17 1.60
N LYS A 193 4.58 55.89 1.76
CA LYS A 193 3.67 54.84 2.28
C LYS A 193 3.87 54.39 3.71
N PHE A 194 4.87 54.91 4.42
CA PHE A 194 4.99 54.64 5.85
C PHE A 194 3.96 55.46 6.63
N THR A 195 2.86 54.81 7.02
CA THR A 195 1.82 55.39 7.87
C THR A 195 1.73 54.59 9.16
N VAL A 196 1.88 55.26 10.30
CA VAL A 196 1.66 54.65 11.63
C VAL A 196 0.33 55.17 12.13
N ALA A 197 -0.70 54.34 12.03
CA ALA A 197 -2.06 54.66 12.43
C ALA A 197 -2.42 53.92 13.73
N ASP A 198 -1.98 54.42 14.89
CA ASP A 198 -2.49 53.95 16.18
C ASP A 198 -2.56 55.09 17.22
N GLY A 199 -3.09 54.79 18.41
CA GLY A 199 -3.10 55.68 19.57
C GLY A 199 -1.99 55.42 20.62
N SER A 200 -0.99 54.57 20.33
CA SER A 200 0.04 54.09 21.29
C SER A 200 1.44 53.85 20.72
N GLY A 201 1.66 54.15 19.44
CA GLY A 201 2.79 53.76 18.64
C GLY A 201 3.90 54.77 18.83
N ASN A 202 4.82 54.44 19.71
CA ASN A 202 6.05 55.21 19.87
C ASN A 202 6.93 55.01 18.63
N THR A 203 6.87 55.93 17.68
CA THR A 203 7.93 56.08 16.68
C THR A 203 9.11 56.78 17.33
N ALA A 204 10.07 56.01 17.84
CA ALA A 204 11.37 56.55 18.24
C ALA A 204 12.19 56.85 16.98
N LEU A 205 11.86 57.96 16.29
CA LEU A 205 12.65 58.46 15.17
C LEU A 205 13.85 59.22 15.76
N LEU A 206 15.00 58.56 15.87
CA LEU A 206 16.25 59.23 16.24
C LEU A 206 16.77 60.01 15.01
N VAL A 207 16.28 61.25 14.83
CA VAL A 207 16.93 62.20 13.92
C VAL A 207 18.15 62.77 14.67
N LEU A 208 19.36 62.38 14.27
CA LEU A 208 20.59 63.02 14.73
C LEU A 208 20.75 64.34 13.95
N ASP A 209 20.08 65.41 14.41
CA ASP A 209 20.32 66.76 13.88
C ASP A 209 21.72 67.23 14.28
N ASN A 210 22.66 67.20 13.33
CA ASN A 210 23.96 67.86 13.44
C ASN A 210 23.82 69.39 13.22
N TYR A 211 23.07 70.08 14.08
CA TYR A 211 23.00 71.55 14.05
C TYR A 211 23.61 72.19 15.30
N TYR A 212 24.94 72.18 15.37
CA TYR A 212 25.69 73.14 16.20
C TYR A 212 25.77 74.49 15.48
N TRP A 213 24.75 75.34 15.60
CA TRP A 213 24.86 76.77 15.31
C TRP A 213 24.31 77.57 16.49
N CYS A 214 25.15 77.80 17.51
CA CYS A 214 24.90 78.83 18.51
C CYS A 214 25.18 80.21 17.89
N HIS A 215 24.12 80.93 17.54
CA HIS A 215 24.17 82.39 17.43
C HIS A 215 22.96 82.98 18.17
N CYS A 216 23.11 83.26 19.46
CA CYS A 216 22.24 84.20 20.16
C CYS A 216 22.78 85.61 19.95
N PHE A 217 22.20 86.33 18.99
CA PHE A 217 22.26 87.79 18.93
C PHE A 217 21.00 88.32 19.63
N GLU A 218 21.19 89.25 20.55
CA GLU A 218 20.19 89.84 21.47
C GLU A 218 18.98 90.48 20.76
N TRP A 219 17.84 90.59 21.46
CA TRP A 219 17.10 91.86 21.62
C TRP A 219 15.99 91.83 22.69
N TRP A 220 16.21 92.66 23.72
CA TRP A 220 15.32 93.66 24.32
C TRP A 220 14.13 93.25 25.26
N PHE A 221 14.31 93.61 26.53
CA PHE A 221 13.34 93.66 27.64
C PHE A 221 12.23 94.71 27.48
N GLY A 222 10.96 94.32 27.63
CA GLY A 222 9.84 95.25 27.79
C GLY A 222 8.91 94.83 28.92
N HIS A 223 9.26 95.14 30.17
CA HIS A 223 8.33 95.08 31.31
C HIS A 223 7.48 96.36 31.37
N GLY A 224 6.16 96.21 31.47
CA GLY A 224 5.23 97.28 31.82
C GLY A 224 4.24 96.81 32.88
N HIS A 225 4.50 97.11 34.15
CA HIS A 225 3.49 97.11 35.22
C HIS A 225 2.75 98.46 35.20
N GLY A 226 1.42 98.40 35.26
CA GLY A 226 0.52 99.53 35.01
C GLY A 226 0.30 100.49 36.16
N GLN A 227 -0.71 101.34 36.01
CA GLN A 227 -1.60 101.88 37.05
C GLN A 227 -2.68 102.73 36.33
N VAL A 228 -3.94 102.44 36.60
CA VAL A 228 -5.11 103.28 36.31
C VAL A 228 -5.39 104.07 37.57
N TYR A 229 -5.53 105.39 37.51
CA TYR A 229 -6.20 106.15 38.58
C TYR A 229 -7.04 107.29 38.00
N ARG A 230 -8.33 107.29 38.36
CA ARG A 230 -9.23 108.45 38.29
C ARG A 230 -9.35 109.03 39.70
N GLY A 231 -9.22 110.35 39.81
CA GLY A 231 -9.58 111.14 40.99
C GLY A 231 -8.41 111.39 41.92
#